data_AF-A0A2J8AGB7-F1
#
_entry.id   AF-A0A2J8AGB7-F1
#
_cell.length_a   1.000
_cell.length_b   1.000
_cell.length_c   1.000
_cell.angle_alpha   90.00
_cell.angle_beta   90.00
_cell.angle_gamma   90.00
#
_symmetry.space_group_name_H-M   'P 1'
#
loop_
_entity.id
_entity.type
_entity.pdbx_description
1 polymer ?
#
loop_
_entity_poly.entity_id
_entity_poly.type
_entity_poly.pdbx_seq_one_letter_code
_entity_poly.pdbx_strand_id
1 'polypeptide(L)'
;MDRGAWEVYGVTFLENTRRANISYFLLAALDSHTSLALHVAGVTQCFDAPRDRLAYKGTDSQYTWGSHHWTQTTWNKGQDLGELGSSRLLVHAPRRGAAVGRRASAAAACAAAVLLVHVVQAVYELGVHVVHSDADVTWVADPLPYFLSHLGGPAHVLITTDAVATANRNQRHPLYGVHWVWGGSTFESKRQTMREMLKYHDPDEYYTAPDLRLLTFDLQQLQASAGWFDTERMSRFHVAALNHQLQQAYFALAVALIANRTLVMPRFKCYCAKNWYRTLRCRIFNDWATQFPFDCPLSSVLRVKRLHQGVSLPGSSQYAGHRVFTREYSFLENPRAPPELKASYVELVPSWHPRPPGLLRPDQLVLSKEQLPARAAAGPLPAATATATHDRTARPPPPPSTSIGDGGGLRLAIAAPLSDQEMRPLLDSLRDVRVLHLPRPAATLAGFADGRTAAQYDEEVQRLVTYWCCTRDPAASNMTERLQMVALPRARQGALPALDERTSYMLEQLREWW
;
A
#
# COMPACT_ATOMS: atom_id res chain seq x y z
N MET A 1 21.48 6.84 -5.02
CA MET A 1 20.63 5.67 -5.27
C MET A 1 21.53 4.45 -5.44
N ASP A 2 21.23 3.36 -4.73
CA ASP A 2 21.89 2.06 -4.93
C ASP A 2 21.07 1.17 -5.87
N ARG A 3 21.61 0.00 -6.20
CA ARG A 3 20.98 -0.97 -7.10
C ARG A 3 19.56 -1.30 -6.68
N GLY A 4 19.32 -1.56 -5.39
CA GLY A 4 18.01 -1.97 -4.90
C GLY A 4 16.97 -0.86 -5.05
N ALA A 5 17.34 0.38 -4.70
CA ALA A 5 16.48 1.54 -4.87
C ALA A 5 16.24 1.87 -6.35
N TRP A 6 17.25 1.70 -7.22
CA TRP A 6 17.12 1.94 -8.66
C TRP A 6 16.18 0.93 -9.33
N GLU A 7 16.37 -0.37 -9.07
CA GLU A 7 15.53 -1.43 -9.64
C GLU A 7 14.05 -1.27 -9.27
N VAL A 8 13.75 -0.69 -8.10
CA VAL A 8 12.36 -0.48 -7.66
C VAL A 8 11.84 0.90 -8.03
N TYR A 9 12.57 1.98 -7.80
CA TYR A 9 12.06 3.34 -7.91
C TYR A 9 12.71 4.18 -9.02
N GLY A 10 13.85 3.79 -9.57
CA GLY A 10 14.65 4.62 -10.47
C GLY A 10 13.86 5.20 -11.65
N VAL A 11 13.24 4.32 -12.45
CA VAL A 11 12.41 4.73 -13.59
C VAL A 11 11.21 5.55 -13.14
N THR A 12 10.53 5.12 -12.07
CA THR A 12 9.37 5.83 -11.52
C THR A 12 9.73 7.23 -11.02
N PHE A 13 10.88 7.39 -10.38
CA PHE A 13 11.39 8.67 -9.90
C PHE A 13 11.65 9.62 -11.06
N LEU A 14 12.36 9.15 -12.10
CA LEU A 14 12.65 9.95 -13.30
C LEU A 14 11.38 10.41 -14.00
N GLU A 15 10.43 9.51 -14.22
CA GLU A 15 9.16 9.83 -14.89
C GLU A 15 8.32 10.83 -14.09
N ASN A 16 8.24 10.68 -12.76
CA ASN A 16 7.53 11.65 -11.92
C ASN A 16 8.24 13.01 -11.91
N THR A 17 9.57 13.04 -11.87
CA THR A 17 10.37 14.28 -11.89
C THR A 17 10.16 15.03 -13.21
N ARG A 18 10.21 14.32 -14.35
CA ARG A 18 9.92 14.88 -15.68
C ARG A 18 8.49 15.42 -15.78
N ARG A 19 7.50 14.66 -15.31
CA ARG A 19 6.09 15.09 -15.30
C ARG A 19 5.83 16.30 -14.41
N ALA A 20 6.59 16.46 -13.33
CA ALA A 20 6.56 17.63 -12.47
C ALA A 20 7.29 18.85 -13.06
N ASN A 21 7.82 18.75 -14.29
CA ASN A 21 8.60 19.77 -14.98
C ASN A 21 9.89 20.17 -14.22
N ILE A 22 10.48 19.23 -13.48
CA ILE A 22 11.75 19.44 -12.78
C ILE A 22 12.89 19.04 -13.71
N SER A 23 13.58 20.02 -14.26
CA SER A 23 14.73 19.83 -15.16
C SER A 23 16.09 19.82 -14.44
N TYR A 24 16.11 20.25 -13.18
CA TYR A 24 17.32 20.45 -12.37
C TYR A 24 17.40 19.36 -11.29
N PHE A 25 17.84 18.16 -11.66
CA PHE A 25 18.08 17.08 -10.71
C PHE A 25 19.48 16.50 -10.91
N LEU A 26 20.01 15.85 -9.87
CA LEU A 26 21.31 15.16 -9.91
C LEU A 26 21.17 13.82 -9.19
N LEU A 27 21.54 12.72 -9.84
CA LEU A 27 21.51 11.38 -9.25
C LEU A 27 22.92 10.88 -8.92
N ALA A 28 23.17 10.65 -7.63
CA ALA A 28 24.38 9.98 -7.18
C ALA A 28 24.21 8.45 -7.31
N ALA A 29 25.00 7.80 -8.18
CA ALA A 29 25.07 6.34 -8.27
C ALA A 29 25.97 5.81 -7.16
N LEU A 30 25.44 4.94 -6.29
CA LEU A 30 26.20 4.39 -5.16
C LEU A 30 26.98 3.12 -5.54
N ASP A 31 26.72 2.57 -6.72
CA ASP A 31 27.34 1.37 -7.27
C ASP A 31 27.39 1.41 -8.80
N SER A 32 28.24 0.56 -9.39
CA SER A 32 28.52 0.54 -10.83
C SER A 32 27.35 -0.01 -11.65
N HIS A 33 26.50 -0.85 -11.05
CA HIS A 33 25.30 -1.34 -11.73
C HIS A 33 24.30 -0.19 -11.91
N THR A 34 24.07 0.60 -10.87
CA THR A 34 23.22 1.80 -10.93
C THR A 34 23.78 2.83 -11.91
N SER A 35 25.10 3.03 -11.92
CA SER A 35 25.77 3.92 -12.89
C SER A 35 25.51 3.50 -14.35
N LEU A 36 25.71 2.22 -14.66
CA LEU A 36 25.42 1.68 -15.99
C LEU A 36 23.93 1.80 -16.35
N ALA A 37 23.04 1.54 -15.40
CA ALA A 37 21.61 1.61 -15.64
C ALA A 37 21.13 3.05 -15.88
N LEU A 38 21.71 4.04 -15.19
CA LEU A 38 21.48 5.46 -15.43
C LEU A 38 21.95 5.86 -16.85
N HIS A 39 23.13 5.39 -17.25
CA HIS A 39 23.66 5.61 -18.60
C HIS A 39 22.74 5.02 -19.68
N VAL A 40 22.30 3.77 -19.52
CA VAL A 40 21.36 3.11 -20.45
C VAL A 40 20.01 3.83 -20.49
N ALA A 41 19.56 4.39 -19.36
CA ALA A 41 18.34 5.21 -19.29
C ALA A 41 18.51 6.64 -19.86
N GLY A 42 19.69 6.97 -20.41
CA GLY A 42 19.98 8.28 -20.99
C GLY A 42 20.03 9.41 -19.96
N VAL A 43 20.27 9.09 -18.69
CA VAL A 43 20.42 10.09 -17.63
C VAL A 43 21.82 10.68 -17.70
N THR A 44 21.93 11.96 -18.04
CA THR A 44 23.20 12.68 -18.09
C THR A 44 23.50 13.44 -16.79
N GLN A 45 22.47 13.71 -15.98
CA GLN A 45 22.60 14.38 -14.69
C GLN A 45 22.86 13.37 -13.57
N CYS A 46 23.95 12.62 -13.67
CA CYS A 46 24.37 11.67 -12.65
C CYS A 46 25.89 11.64 -12.43
N PHE A 47 26.31 11.15 -11.28
CA PHE A 47 27.73 10.94 -10.96
C PHE A 47 27.92 9.69 -10.10
N ASP A 48 29.09 9.08 -10.17
CA ASP A 48 29.49 8.01 -9.25
C ASP A 48 29.87 8.60 -7.90
N ALA A 49 29.19 8.18 -6.84
CA ALA A 49 29.51 8.65 -5.50
C ALA A 49 30.89 8.13 -5.07
N PRO A 50 31.74 8.97 -4.44
CA PRO A 50 33.12 8.64 -4.10
C PRO A 50 33.18 7.55 -3.02
N ARG A 51 33.31 6.29 -3.44
CA ARG A 51 33.17 5.09 -2.58
C ARG A 51 34.12 5.08 -1.38
N ASP A 52 35.30 5.67 -1.53
CA ASP A 52 36.31 5.84 -0.48
C ASP A 52 35.81 6.71 0.68
N ARG A 53 34.93 7.69 0.38
CA ARG A 53 34.24 8.52 1.38
C ARG A 53 32.96 7.91 1.92
N LEU A 54 32.42 6.87 1.26
CA LEU A 54 31.20 6.16 1.67
C LEU A 54 31.49 4.98 2.64
N ALA A 55 32.76 4.64 2.86
CA ALA A 55 33.16 3.58 3.77
C ALA A 55 32.92 4.01 5.23
N TYR A 56 31.76 3.65 5.79
CA TYR A 56 31.46 3.83 7.20
C TYR A 56 32.50 3.10 8.07
N LYS A 57 33.34 3.85 8.80
CA LYS A 57 34.43 3.31 9.64
C LYS A 57 33.99 2.89 11.05
N GLY A 58 32.70 2.99 11.38
CA GLY A 58 32.19 2.60 12.70
C GLY A 58 32.10 1.09 12.85
N THR A 59 32.89 0.51 13.78
CA THR A 59 32.84 -0.92 14.14
C THR A 59 31.73 -1.25 15.14
N ASP A 60 31.10 -0.24 15.75
CA ASP A 60 30.03 -0.44 16.72
C ASP A 60 28.72 -0.83 16.04
N SER A 61 28.34 -2.10 16.21
CA SER A 61 27.08 -2.67 15.71
C SER A 61 25.86 -2.33 16.58
N GLN A 62 26.07 -1.67 17.74
CA GLN A 62 25.01 -1.36 18.69
C GLN A 62 24.68 0.14 18.70
N TYR A 63 23.48 0.46 18.23
CA TYR A 63 22.91 1.80 18.29
C TYR A 63 22.11 1.97 19.58
N THR A 64 22.66 2.72 20.52
CA THR A 64 22.04 3.07 21.81
C THR A 64 21.67 4.54 21.84
N TRP A 65 20.40 4.86 22.06
CA TRP A 65 19.94 6.25 22.19
C TRP A 65 20.73 7.01 23.25
N GLY A 66 21.35 8.13 22.88
CA GLY A 66 22.19 8.95 23.76
C GLY A 66 23.64 8.47 23.94
N SER A 67 24.08 7.40 23.28
CA SER A 67 25.49 6.97 23.30
C SER A 67 26.38 7.89 22.46
N HIS A 68 27.71 7.85 22.65
CA HIS A 68 28.64 8.59 21.80
C HIS A 68 28.44 8.25 20.30
N HIS A 69 28.13 6.99 19.99
CA HIS A 69 27.83 6.52 18.64
C HIS A 69 26.56 7.18 18.07
N TRP A 70 25.44 7.18 18.82
CA TRP A 70 24.20 7.91 18.46
C TRP A 70 24.45 9.42 18.36
N THR A 71 25.27 9.97 19.24
CA THR A 71 25.60 11.40 19.23
C THR A 71 26.39 11.75 17.97
N GLN A 72 27.42 10.99 17.58
CA GLN A 72 28.12 11.21 16.31
C GLN A 72 27.21 11.01 15.09
N THR A 73 26.39 9.97 15.03
CA THR A 73 25.50 9.73 13.87
C THR A 73 24.30 10.67 13.79
N THR A 74 23.81 11.20 14.92
CA THR A 74 22.68 12.15 14.96
C THR A 74 23.14 13.61 14.93
N TRP A 75 24.29 13.93 15.53
CA TRP A 75 24.85 15.30 15.68
C TRP A 75 25.99 15.65 14.73
N ASN A 76 26.54 14.71 13.95
CA ASN A 76 27.25 15.08 12.72
C ASN A 76 26.31 15.73 11.68
N LYS A 77 25.03 15.91 11.99
CA LYS A 77 24.14 16.90 11.36
C LYS A 77 24.52 18.36 11.62
N GLY A 78 25.45 18.68 12.52
CA GLY A 78 25.78 20.07 12.84
C GLY A 78 27.20 20.37 13.32
N GLN A 79 28.06 19.38 13.59
CA GLN A 79 29.41 19.66 14.11
C GLN A 79 30.46 20.06 13.04
N ASP A 80 30.31 19.64 11.78
CA ASP A 80 31.21 20.09 10.70
C ASP A 80 30.86 21.47 10.11
N LEU A 81 29.79 22.11 10.61
CA LEU A 81 29.47 23.52 10.32
C LEU A 81 30.16 24.50 11.31
N GLY A 82 30.99 23.99 12.23
CA GLY A 82 31.54 24.74 13.36
C GLY A 82 32.79 25.59 13.08
N GLU A 83 33.46 25.45 11.93
CA GLU A 83 34.69 26.22 11.64
C GLU A 83 34.51 27.43 10.71
N LEU A 84 33.26 27.78 10.36
CA LEU A 84 32.95 29.06 9.70
C LEU A 84 31.94 29.86 10.54
N GLY A 85 32.45 30.69 11.43
CA GLY A 85 31.81 31.93 11.87
C GLY A 85 30.48 31.81 12.66
N SER A 86 30.60 31.77 13.99
CA SER A 86 29.64 32.28 15.00
C SER A 86 28.16 32.43 14.59
N SER A 87 27.31 31.47 14.96
CA SER A 87 25.91 31.69 15.37
C SER A 87 25.35 30.47 16.13
N ARG A 88 24.82 30.72 17.34
CA ARG A 88 24.35 29.68 18.28
C ARG A 88 23.05 29.03 17.77
N LEU A 89 23.07 27.71 17.57
CA LEU A 89 21.88 26.88 17.39
C LEU A 89 21.33 26.44 18.76
N LEU A 90 20.14 26.90 19.15
CA LEU A 90 19.42 26.46 20.35
C LEU A 90 18.20 25.64 19.91
N VAL A 91 18.27 24.32 20.06
CA VAL A 91 17.11 23.42 19.89
C VAL A 91 16.80 22.79 21.25
N HIS A 92 15.63 23.11 21.80
CA HIS A 92 15.18 22.57 23.08
C HIS A 92 14.40 21.27 22.85
N ALA A 93 14.83 20.16 23.45
CA ALA A 93 14.11 18.88 23.45
C ALA A 93 13.88 18.38 24.90
N PRO A 94 12.70 17.82 25.24
CA PRO A 94 12.38 17.46 26.61
C PRO A 94 13.06 16.16 27.06
N ARG A 95 13.46 16.10 28.33
CA ARG A 95 14.07 14.93 29.00
C ARG A 95 13.02 13.90 29.43
N ARG A 96 13.24 12.62 29.08
CA ARG A 96 13.23 11.39 29.93
C ARG A 96 12.68 10.15 29.19
N GLY A 97 13.44 9.05 29.26
CA GLY A 97 12.88 7.75 29.66
C GLY A 97 12.83 6.60 28.64
N ALA A 98 13.68 5.60 28.91
CA ALA A 98 13.55 4.16 28.60
C ALA A 98 13.96 3.62 27.22
N ALA A 99 14.78 2.56 27.30
CA ALA A 99 15.55 1.94 26.24
C ALA A 99 14.97 0.59 25.77
N VAL A 100 15.56 0.11 24.67
CA VAL A 100 15.66 -1.28 24.17
C VAL A 100 14.43 -1.90 23.47
N GLY A 101 14.62 -2.26 22.19
CA GLY A 101 14.00 -3.46 21.63
C GLY A 101 13.65 -3.47 20.13
N ARG A 102 14.64 -3.60 19.23
CA ARG A 102 14.66 -4.61 18.15
C ARG A 102 15.89 -4.47 17.25
N ARG A 103 16.65 -5.56 17.14
CA ARG A 103 17.82 -5.75 16.27
C ARG A 103 17.35 -6.01 14.83
N ALA A 104 17.22 -4.97 14.04
CA ALA A 104 17.37 -4.99 12.59
C ALA A 104 18.13 -3.70 12.22
N SER A 105 19.44 -3.87 12.05
CA SER A 105 20.49 -2.90 11.68
C SER A 105 20.17 -1.40 11.83
N ALA A 106 20.13 -0.90 13.06
CA ALA A 106 20.27 0.54 13.29
C ALA A 106 21.59 1.08 12.70
N ALA A 107 22.63 0.24 12.60
CA ALA A 107 23.86 0.52 11.86
C ALA A 107 23.63 0.84 10.36
N ALA A 108 22.67 0.18 9.69
CA ALA A 108 22.39 0.44 8.27
C ALA A 108 21.63 1.76 8.05
N ALA A 109 20.66 2.07 8.93
CA ALA A 109 19.96 3.35 8.92
C ALA A 109 20.93 4.52 9.23
N CYS A 110 21.89 4.29 10.13
CA CYS A 110 22.94 5.26 10.46
C CYS A 110 23.97 5.45 9.35
N ALA A 111 24.44 4.36 8.73
CA ALA A 111 25.33 4.42 7.59
C ALA A 111 24.68 5.19 6.43
N ALA A 112 23.39 4.95 6.14
CA ALA A 112 22.63 5.69 5.13
C ALA A 112 22.49 7.18 5.45
N ALA A 113 22.30 7.56 6.73
CA ALA A 113 22.22 8.96 7.14
C ALA A 113 23.57 9.69 7.04
N VAL A 114 24.67 9.04 7.43
CA VAL A 114 26.04 9.57 7.29
C VAL A 114 26.40 9.75 5.81
N LEU A 115 26.06 8.76 4.98
CA LEU A 115 26.24 8.80 3.53
C LEU A 115 25.56 10.01 2.90
N LEU A 116 24.32 10.28 3.31
CA LEU A 116 23.49 11.35 2.79
C LEU A 116 24.08 12.72 3.10
N VAL A 117 24.60 12.93 4.31
CA VAL A 117 25.26 14.20 4.70
C VAL A 117 26.52 14.44 3.87
N HIS A 118 27.39 13.43 3.72
CA HIS A 118 28.62 13.59 2.93
C HIS A 118 28.34 13.85 1.44
N VAL A 119 27.32 13.21 0.87
CA VAL A 119 26.92 13.46 -0.52
C VAL A 119 26.36 14.88 -0.68
N VAL A 120 25.49 15.31 0.23
CA VAL A 120 24.93 16.68 0.19
C VAL A 120 26.03 17.72 0.38
N GLN A 121 26.95 17.52 1.32
CA GLN A 121 28.11 18.39 1.54
C GLN A 121 29.01 18.46 0.30
N ALA A 122 29.37 17.31 -0.29
CA ALA A 122 30.23 17.29 -1.47
C ALA A 122 29.60 18.05 -2.65
N VAL A 123 28.28 17.96 -2.83
CA VAL A 123 27.56 18.73 -3.87
C VAL A 123 27.51 20.22 -3.48
N TYR A 124 27.28 20.55 -2.21
CA TYR A 124 27.27 21.93 -1.74
C TYR A 124 28.64 22.63 -1.89
N GLU A 125 29.74 21.92 -1.64
CA GLU A 125 31.12 22.39 -1.83
C GLU A 125 31.43 22.75 -3.29
N LEU A 126 30.63 22.28 -4.25
CA LEU A 126 30.70 22.72 -5.66
C LEU A 126 30.06 24.10 -5.90
N GLY A 127 29.56 24.78 -4.86
CA GLY A 127 28.98 26.11 -4.94
C GLY A 127 27.52 26.14 -5.36
N VAL A 128 26.76 25.06 -5.14
CA VAL A 128 25.33 24.97 -5.50
C VAL A 128 24.43 24.77 -4.29
N HIS A 129 23.22 25.34 -4.34
CA HIS A 129 22.17 25.04 -3.38
C HIS A 129 21.57 23.66 -3.64
N VAL A 130 21.45 22.84 -2.60
CA VAL A 130 21.01 21.44 -2.73
C VAL A 130 19.62 21.26 -2.11
N VAL A 131 18.69 20.73 -2.91
CA VAL A 131 17.45 20.15 -2.41
C VAL A 131 17.60 18.63 -2.48
N HIS A 132 17.59 17.97 -1.33
CA HIS A 132 17.71 16.52 -1.23
C HIS A 132 16.34 15.88 -0.94
N SER A 133 16.05 14.74 -1.58
CA SER A 133 14.86 13.92 -1.30
C SER A 133 15.20 12.43 -1.26
N ASP A 134 14.42 11.66 -0.51
CA ASP A 134 14.49 10.20 -0.54
C ASP A 134 14.11 9.65 -1.92
N ALA A 135 14.58 8.43 -2.23
CA ALA A 135 14.31 7.76 -3.50
C ALA A 135 12.83 7.42 -3.71
N ASP A 136 12.07 7.30 -2.62
CA ASP A 136 10.63 7.10 -2.62
C ASP A 136 9.87 8.41 -2.35
N VAL A 137 10.32 9.50 -2.95
CA VAL A 137 9.51 10.72 -3.09
C VAL A 137 8.94 10.78 -4.50
N THR A 138 7.63 10.99 -4.60
CA THR A 138 6.96 11.32 -5.86
C THR A 138 6.73 12.83 -5.92
N TRP A 139 7.48 13.52 -6.77
CA TRP A 139 7.23 14.92 -7.11
C TRP A 139 5.98 15.04 -7.99
N VAL A 140 5.11 15.99 -7.65
CA VAL A 140 3.86 16.29 -8.38
C VAL A 140 3.85 17.71 -8.94
N ALA A 141 4.75 18.58 -8.46
CA ALA A 141 4.98 19.91 -8.99
C ALA A 141 6.41 20.36 -8.67
N ASP A 142 6.93 21.29 -9.46
CA ASP A 142 8.22 21.95 -9.23
C ASP A 142 8.22 22.72 -7.89
N PRO A 143 9.06 22.33 -6.90
CA PRO A 143 9.15 23.01 -5.61
C PRO A 143 10.03 24.26 -5.62
N LEU A 144 10.83 24.51 -6.66
CA LEU A 144 11.79 25.61 -6.69
C LEU A 144 11.15 26.99 -6.52
N PRO A 145 9.99 27.31 -7.14
CA PRO A 145 9.31 28.59 -6.90
C PRO A 145 8.95 28.82 -5.42
N TYR A 146 8.60 27.76 -4.69
CA TYR A 146 8.34 27.83 -3.26
C TYR A 146 9.61 28.14 -2.49
N PHE A 147 10.71 27.43 -2.77
CA PHE A 147 11.98 27.68 -2.10
C PHE A 147 12.50 29.09 -2.40
N LEU A 148 12.53 29.53 -3.66
CA LEU A 148 13.01 30.86 -4.03
C LEU A 148 12.20 32.00 -3.40
N SER A 149 10.88 31.83 -3.22
CA SER A 149 10.04 32.85 -2.58
C SER A 149 10.19 32.94 -1.06
N HIS A 150 10.64 31.88 -0.40
CA HIS A 150 10.79 31.83 1.07
C HIS A 150 12.25 31.93 1.53
N LEU A 151 13.21 31.71 0.63
CA LEU A 151 14.65 31.74 0.91
C LEU A 151 15.30 33.05 0.47
N GLY A 152 14.63 34.19 0.67
CA GLY A 152 15.19 35.52 0.38
C GLY A 152 16.36 35.95 1.28
N GLY A 153 16.85 35.08 2.17
CA GLY A 153 17.99 35.29 3.07
C GLY A 153 18.86 34.03 3.18
N PRO A 154 19.95 34.05 3.97
CA PRO A 154 20.92 32.96 4.07
C PRO A 154 20.36 31.77 4.87
N ALA A 155 19.38 31.07 4.32
CA ALA A 155 19.02 29.76 4.85
C ALA A 155 20.12 28.78 4.47
N HIS A 156 20.88 28.34 5.47
CA HIS A 156 22.00 27.42 5.26
C HIS A 156 21.52 25.99 5.02
N VAL A 157 20.42 25.56 5.68
CA VAL A 157 19.82 24.22 5.51
C VAL A 157 18.31 24.27 5.78
N LEU A 158 17.50 23.71 4.87
CA LEU A 158 16.09 23.39 5.13
C LEU A 158 15.92 21.88 5.21
N ILE A 159 15.30 21.39 6.28
CA ILE A 159 15.02 19.97 6.46
C ILE A 159 13.52 19.79 6.57
N THR A 160 12.93 19.06 5.63
CA THR A 160 11.59 18.49 5.80
C THR A 160 11.78 17.14 6.46
N THR A 161 11.36 17.00 7.71
CA THR A 161 11.24 15.67 8.34
C THR A 161 9.88 15.09 7.98
N ASP A 162 9.67 13.79 8.24
CA ASP A 162 8.37 13.10 8.13
C ASP A 162 7.36 13.64 9.16
N ALA A 163 7.09 14.93 9.10
CA ALA A 163 6.21 15.64 10.00
C ALA A 163 4.78 15.26 9.64
N VAL A 164 4.17 14.47 10.52
CA VAL A 164 2.76 14.06 10.44
C VAL A 164 1.80 15.22 10.75
N ALA A 165 2.33 16.37 11.12
CA ALA A 165 1.55 17.58 11.31
C ALA A 165 2.36 18.79 10.91
N THR A 166 1.68 19.72 10.25
CA THR A 166 2.06 21.12 10.33
C THR A 166 1.18 21.73 11.41
N ALA A 167 1.74 22.52 12.32
CA ALA A 167 0.94 23.33 13.24
C ALA A 167 0.15 24.44 12.49
N ASN A 168 0.25 24.46 11.16
CA ASN A 168 -0.38 25.43 10.30
C ASN A 168 -1.82 25.01 10.01
N ARG A 169 -2.77 25.55 10.80
CA ARG A 169 -4.22 25.33 10.64
C ARG A 169 -4.78 25.81 9.29
N ASN A 170 -3.96 26.45 8.46
CA ASN A 170 -4.31 27.08 7.19
C ASN A 170 -3.50 26.55 5.99
N GLN A 171 -3.19 25.25 5.89
CA GLN A 171 -2.43 24.77 4.73
C GLN A 171 -3.24 24.83 3.42
N ARG A 172 -3.20 26.01 2.79
CA ARG A 172 -3.46 26.27 1.37
C ARG A 172 -2.12 26.34 0.62
N HIS A 173 -1.19 25.44 0.94
CA HIS A 173 0.06 25.35 0.19
C HIS A 173 -0.11 24.29 -0.91
N PRO A 174 0.39 24.54 -2.13
CA PRO A 174 0.42 23.53 -3.18
C PRO A 174 1.15 22.27 -2.69
N LEU A 175 0.64 21.09 -3.08
CA LEU A 175 1.35 19.84 -2.88
C LEU A 175 2.48 19.77 -3.91
N TYR A 176 3.74 19.69 -3.46
CA TYR A 176 4.90 19.57 -4.36
C TYR A 176 5.40 18.14 -4.49
N GLY A 177 5.32 17.34 -3.43
CA GLY A 177 5.74 15.95 -3.44
C GLY A 177 5.10 15.12 -2.33
N VAL A 178 5.14 13.81 -2.51
CA VAL A 178 4.63 12.82 -1.55
C VAL A 178 5.77 11.87 -1.20
N HIS A 179 6.10 11.79 0.10
CA HIS A 179 7.03 10.79 0.62
C HIS A 179 6.26 9.56 1.11
N TRP A 180 6.59 8.37 0.61
CA TRP A 180 5.84 7.12 0.89
C TRP A 180 6.28 6.41 2.17
N VAL A 181 6.69 7.15 3.20
CA VAL A 181 7.17 6.62 4.49
C VAL A 181 6.13 5.72 5.19
N TRP A 182 4.84 6.08 5.10
CA TRP A 182 3.74 5.32 5.72
C TRP A 182 3.22 4.18 4.85
N GLY A 183 3.79 3.95 3.67
CA GLY A 183 3.41 2.87 2.74
C GLY A 183 3.86 1.47 3.17
N GLY A 184 4.49 1.33 4.34
CA GLY A 184 5.04 0.08 4.87
C GLY A 184 6.57 0.01 4.77
N SER A 185 7.18 -0.93 5.51
CA SER A 185 8.63 -0.98 5.70
C SER A 185 9.40 -1.70 4.57
N THR A 186 8.75 -2.12 3.51
CA THR A 186 9.39 -2.85 2.40
C THR A 186 9.20 -2.12 1.08
N PHE A 187 10.12 -2.37 0.14
CA PHE A 187 10.04 -1.78 -1.19
C PHE A 187 8.73 -2.10 -1.92
N GLU A 188 8.27 -3.35 -1.82
CA GLU A 188 7.04 -3.80 -2.44
C GLU A 188 5.82 -3.09 -1.85
N SER A 189 5.85 -2.75 -0.56
CA SER A 189 4.74 -2.08 0.13
C SER A 189 4.59 -0.63 -0.34
N LYS A 190 5.70 0.11 -0.44
CA LYS A 190 5.72 1.48 -1.00
C LYS A 190 5.34 1.48 -2.49
N ARG A 191 5.89 0.56 -3.29
CA ARG A 191 5.52 0.38 -4.70
C ARG A 191 4.02 0.13 -4.87
N GLN A 192 3.45 -0.77 -4.06
CA GLN A 192 2.02 -1.04 -4.07
C GLN A 192 1.20 0.23 -3.77
N THR A 193 1.62 1.01 -2.78
CA THR A 193 0.94 2.28 -2.42
C THR A 193 1.05 3.32 -3.56
N MET A 194 2.21 3.40 -4.22
CA MET A 194 2.39 4.24 -5.41
C MET A 194 1.48 3.80 -6.56
N ARG A 195 1.31 2.49 -6.80
CA ARG A 195 0.39 1.95 -7.82
C ARG A 195 -1.06 2.29 -7.52
N GLU A 196 -1.49 2.12 -6.28
CA GLU A 196 -2.83 2.49 -5.80
C GLU A 196 -3.17 3.96 -6.12
N MET A 197 -2.16 4.83 -6.06
CA MET A 197 -2.28 6.26 -6.36
C MET A 197 -1.95 6.64 -7.81
N LEU A 198 -1.74 5.66 -8.71
CA LEU A 198 -1.36 5.84 -10.11
C LEU A 198 -0.07 6.65 -10.29
N LYS A 199 0.86 6.53 -9.34
CA LYS A 199 2.16 7.23 -9.29
C LYS A 199 3.36 6.34 -9.57
N TYR A 200 3.16 5.02 -9.66
CA TYR A 200 4.21 4.09 -10.04
C TYR A 200 4.25 3.90 -11.56
N HIS A 201 5.45 3.79 -12.12
CA HIS A 201 5.66 3.55 -13.55
C HIS A 201 6.03 2.09 -13.82
N ASP A 202 5.02 1.26 -14.02
CA ASP A 202 5.20 -0.14 -14.40
C ASP A 202 5.67 -0.32 -15.86
N PRO A 203 6.26 -1.47 -16.23
CA PRO A 203 6.50 -1.79 -17.63
C PRO A 203 5.18 -2.16 -18.35
N ASP A 204 5.13 -2.10 -19.68
CA ASP A 204 3.88 -2.29 -20.44
C ASP A 204 3.27 -3.70 -20.23
N GLU A 205 4.11 -4.73 -20.12
CA GLU A 205 3.67 -6.12 -19.94
C GLU A 205 2.84 -6.31 -18.66
N TYR A 206 3.00 -5.42 -17.68
CA TYR A 206 2.20 -5.43 -16.46
C TYR A 206 0.69 -5.28 -16.76
N TYR A 207 0.35 -4.52 -17.80
CA TYR A 207 -1.02 -4.23 -18.24
C TYR A 207 -1.45 -5.07 -19.46
N THR A 208 -0.52 -5.45 -20.32
CA THR A 208 -0.82 -6.01 -21.65
C THR A 208 -0.48 -7.49 -21.84
N ALA A 209 -0.05 -8.20 -20.79
CA ALA A 209 0.29 -9.61 -20.89
C ALA A 209 -0.83 -10.44 -21.59
N PRO A 210 -0.52 -11.25 -22.62
CA PRO A 210 -1.53 -11.94 -23.43
C PRO A 210 -2.42 -12.90 -22.64
N ASP A 211 -1.84 -13.57 -21.65
CA ASP A 211 -2.46 -14.51 -20.72
C ASP A 211 -3.11 -13.81 -19.51
N LEU A 212 -3.08 -12.48 -19.42
CA LEU A 212 -3.68 -11.75 -18.31
C LEU A 212 -5.19 -11.97 -18.27
N ARG A 213 -5.63 -12.67 -17.24
CA ARG A 213 -7.03 -12.91 -16.89
C ARG A 213 -7.25 -12.45 -15.45
N LEU A 214 -8.27 -11.63 -15.26
CA LEU A 214 -8.54 -10.93 -14.01
C LEU A 214 -9.75 -11.52 -13.32
N LEU A 215 -9.69 -11.55 -12.00
CA LEU A 215 -10.82 -11.71 -11.10
C LEU A 215 -10.92 -10.46 -10.23
N THR A 216 -12.10 -9.88 -10.15
CA THR A 216 -12.42 -8.71 -9.31
C THR A 216 -13.55 -9.10 -8.36
N PHE A 217 -13.69 -8.39 -7.24
CA PHE A 217 -14.74 -8.66 -6.26
C PHE A 217 -15.05 -7.43 -5.44
N ASP A 218 -16.22 -7.43 -4.82
CA ASP A 218 -16.65 -6.36 -3.91
C ASP A 218 -16.48 -6.74 -2.45
N LEU A 219 -16.35 -5.71 -1.62
CA LEU A 219 -16.32 -5.81 -0.17
C LEU A 219 -17.54 -5.12 0.44
N GLN A 220 -18.29 -5.88 1.22
CA GLN A 220 -19.26 -5.35 2.16
C GLN A 220 -18.51 -4.78 3.37
N GLN A 221 -18.87 -3.55 3.74
CA GLN A 221 -18.21 -2.80 4.79
C GLN A 221 -19.12 -2.71 6.01
N LEU A 222 -18.54 -2.90 7.19
CA LEU A 222 -19.24 -2.58 8.43
C LEU A 222 -19.37 -1.06 8.56
N GLN A 223 -20.55 -0.61 8.97
CA GLN A 223 -20.82 0.79 9.24
C GLN A 223 -20.46 1.12 10.68
N ALA A 224 -19.74 2.22 10.86
CA ALA A 224 -19.41 2.73 12.19
C ALA A 224 -20.64 3.35 12.86
N SER A 225 -20.81 3.12 14.16
CA SER A 225 -21.82 3.83 14.95
C SER A 225 -21.40 5.27 15.23
N ALA A 226 -22.37 6.16 15.45
CA ALA A 226 -22.10 7.53 15.87
C ALA A 226 -21.53 7.54 17.31
N GLY A 227 -20.56 8.41 17.61
CA GLY A 227 -20.13 8.70 18.99
C GLY A 227 -18.95 7.90 19.57
N TRP A 228 -18.36 6.98 18.82
CA TRP A 228 -17.21 6.14 19.21
C TRP A 228 -15.83 6.86 19.25
N PHE A 229 -15.68 7.98 19.96
CA PHE A 229 -14.47 8.82 19.93
C PHE A 229 -13.33 8.42 20.86
N ASP A 230 -13.36 7.23 21.46
CA ASP A 230 -12.25 6.70 22.27
C ASP A 230 -11.36 5.73 21.47
N THR A 231 -10.08 5.73 21.80
CA THR A 231 -9.06 4.99 21.04
C THR A 231 -9.31 3.48 21.03
N GLU A 232 -9.82 2.93 22.13
CA GLU A 232 -9.96 1.48 22.29
C GLU A 232 -11.13 0.96 21.45
N ARG A 233 -12.31 1.57 21.57
CA ARG A 233 -13.50 1.19 20.78
C ARG A 233 -13.25 1.36 19.28
N MET A 234 -12.59 2.45 18.87
CA MET A 234 -12.22 2.64 17.46
C MET A 234 -11.28 1.53 16.97
N SER A 235 -10.28 1.17 17.78
CA SER A 235 -9.33 0.10 17.43
C SER A 235 -10.01 -1.26 17.32
N ARG A 236 -10.89 -1.60 18.27
CA ARG A 236 -11.65 -2.86 18.26
C ARG A 236 -12.52 -2.97 17.01
N PHE A 237 -13.30 -1.93 16.70
CA PHE A 237 -14.14 -1.95 15.51
C PHE A 237 -13.30 -1.92 14.23
N HIS A 238 -12.16 -1.22 14.19
CA HIS A 238 -11.27 -1.28 13.03
C HIS A 238 -10.78 -2.70 12.74
N VAL A 239 -10.35 -3.43 13.77
CA VAL A 239 -9.95 -4.83 13.64
C VAL A 239 -11.12 -5.70 13.19
N ALA A 240 -12.31 -5.52 13.78
CA ALA A 240 -13.51 -6.24 13.36
C ALA A 240 -13.91 -5.96 11.91
N ALA A 241 -13.88 -4.68 11.48
CA ALA A 241 -14.20 -4.25 10.13
C ALA A 241 -13.16 -4.74 9.10
N LEU A 242 -11.88 -4.78 9.45
CA LEU A 242 -10.85 -5.36 8.58
C LEU A 242 -10.97 -6.88 8.50
N ASN A 243 -11.20 -7.57 9.62
CA ASN A 243 -11.44 -9.02 9.62
C ASN A 243 -12.67 -9.37 8.75
N HIS A 244 -13.75 -8.60 8.83
CA HIS A 244 -14.94 -8.79 7.99
C HIS A 244 -14.62 -8.66 6.49
N GLN A 245 -13.79 -7.70 6.10
CA GLN A 245 -13.36 -7.53 4.71
C GLN A 245 -12.39 -8.64 4.26
N LEU A 246 -11.43 -9.01 5.12
CA LEU A 246 -10.48 -10.10 4.86
C LEU A 246 -11.18 -11.45 4.69
N GLN A 247 -12.25 -11.71 5.46
CA GLN A 247 -13.07 -12.91 5.34
C GLN A 247 -13.82 -13.00 4.01
N GLN A 248 -14.17 -11.86 3.39
CA GLN A 248 -14.72 -11.85 2.04
C GLN A 248 -13.63 -12.08 0.99
N ALA A 249 -12.48 -11.43 1.17
CA ALA A 249 -11.31 -11.62 0.31
C ALA A 249 -10.77 -13.06 0.33
N TYR A 250 -10.92 -13.78 1.44
CA TYR A 250 -10.62 -15.21 1.56
C TYR A 250 -11.33 -16.03 0.47
N PHE A 251 -12.62 -15.78 0.22
CA PHE A 251 -13.35 -16.53 -0.81
C PHE A 251 -12.96 -16.08 -2.22
N ALA A 252 -12.73 -14.77 -2.44
CA ALA A 252 -12.32 -14.28 -3.75
C ALA A 252 -10.95 -14.83 -4.17
N LEU A 253 -10.00 -14.91 -3.22
CA LEU A 253 -8.69 -15.51 -3.44
C LEU A 253 -8.79 -17.02 -3.73
N ALA A 254 -9.75 -17.72 -3.12
CA ALA A 254 -9.98 -19.14 -3.39
C ALA A 254 -10.54 -19.34 -4.82
N VAL A 255 -11.50 -18.51 -5.24
CA VAL A 255 -12.01 -18.56 -6.62
C VAL A 255 -10.90 -18.19 -7.62
N ALA A 256 -10.06 -17.20 -7.32
CA ALA A 256 -8.92 -16.85 -8.16
C ALA A 256 -7.92 -18.00 -8.28
N LEU A 257 -7.68 -18.73 -7.18
CA LEU A 257 -6.85 -19.94 -7.18
C LEU A 257 -7.48 -21.03 -8.03
N ILE A 258 -8.78 -21.32 -7.87
CA ILE A 258 -9.50 -22.32 -8.67
C ILE A 258 -9.40 -22.00 -10.17
N ALA A 259 -9.57 -20.72 -10.53
CA ALA A 259 -9.54 -20.22 -11.90
C ALA A 259 -8.14 -20.02 -12.48
N ASN A 260 -7.09 -20.09 -11.65
CA ASN A 260 -5.74 -19.64 -11.97
C ASN A 260 -5.70 -18.21 -12.57
N ARG A 261 -6.44 -17.28 -11.95
CA ARG A 261 -6.56 -15.88 -12.41
C ARG A 261 -5.82 -14.92 -11.49
N THR A 262 -5.37 -13.81 -12.05
CA THR A 262 -4.82 -12.69 -11.27
C THR A 262 -5.96 -11.97 -10.53
N LEU A 263 -5.82 -11.77 -9.22
CA LEU A 263 -6.82 -11.14 -8.38
C LEU A 263 -6.58 -9.62 -8.31
N VAL A 264 -7.55 -8.83 -8.75
CA VAL A 264 -7.59 -7.38 -8.52
C VAL A 264 -8.21 -7.13 -7.15
N MET A 265 -7.40 -6.60 -6.24
CA MET A 265 -7.81 -6.29 -4.87
C MET A 265 -8.71 -5.04 -4.87
N PRO A 266 -9.85 -5.06 -4.16
CA PRO A 266 -10.70 -3.89 -4.00
C PRO A 266 -10.13 -2.91 -2.97
N ARG A 267 -10.78 -1.75 -2.86
CA ARG A 267 -10.49 -0.77 -1.81
C ARG A 267 -10.95 -1.32 -0.46
N PHE A 268 -9.99 -1.71 0.37
CA PHE A 268 -10.26 -1.95 1.79
C PHE A 268 -10.50 -0.63 2.50
N LYS A 269 -11.41 -0.62 3.47
CA LYS A 269 -11.71 0.55 4.31
C LYS A 269 -11.10 0.43 5.69
N CYS A 270 -10.38 1.48 6.06
CA CYS A 270 -9.69 1.61 7.34
C CYS A 270 -10.39 2.64 8.22
N TYR A 271 -10.44 2.31 9.50
CA TYR A 271 -10.98 3.15 10.56
C TYR A 271 -9.88 3.58 11.54
N CYS A 272 -8.67 3.05 11.36
CA CYS A 272 -7.46 3.46 12.07
C CYS A 272 -6.27 3.49 11.12
N ALA A 273 -5.38 4.45 11.33
CA ALA A 273 -4.11 4.56 10.63
C ALA A 273 -3.10 3.56 11.21
N LYS A 274 -2.44 2.78 10.36
CA LYS A 274 -1.38 1.87 10.80
C LYS A 274 -0.07 2.62 10.95
N ASN A 275 0.60 2.51 12.10
CA ASN A 275 1.92 3.09 12.32
C ASN A 275 2.76 2.22 13.28
N TRP A 276 4.04 2.57 13.44
CA TRP A 276 4.99 1.88 14.34
C TRP A 276 4.98 2.42 15.78
N TYR A 277 3.99 3.22 16.15
CA TYR A 277 3.81 3.78 17.49
C TYR A 277 2.33 3.86 17.82
N ARG A 278 1.96 4.37 18.99
CA ARG A 278 0.56 4.49 19.38
C ARG A 278 -0.22 5.44 18.45
N THR A 279 -1.39 5.02 17.99
CA THR A 279 -2.41 5.93 17.46
C THR A 279 -3.30 6.48 18.58
N LEU A 280 -3.70 7.74 18.48
CA LEU A 280 -4.70 8.35 19.36
C LEU A 280 -5.98 8.58 18.55
N ARG A 281 -7.11 8.06 19.04
CA ARG A 281 -8.39 8.07 18.30
C ARG A 281 -8.20 7.60 16.86
N CYS A 282 -7.41 6.54 16.73
CA CYS A 282 -7.13 5.87 15.46
C CYS A 282 -6.45 6.73 14.38
N ARG A 283 -5.84 7.84 14.78
CA ARG A 283 -5.03 8.70 13.92
C ARG A 283 -3.57 8.65 14.33
N ILE A 284 -2.72 9.01 13.38
CA ILE A 284 -1.32 9.29 13.67
C ILE A 284 -1.26 10.52 14.60
N PHE A 285 -0.22 10.64 15.42
CA PHE A 285 -0.14 11.72 16.41
C PHE A 285 -0.27 13.09 15.74
N ASN A 286 -1.18 13.92 16.28
CA ASN A 286 -1.50 15.27 15.80
C ASN A 286 -2.11 15.37 14.39
N ASP A 287 -2.58 14.25 13.83
CA ASP A 287 -3.44 14.25 12.66
C ASP A 287 -4.89 14.53 13.07
N TRP A 288 -5.45 15.62 12.53
CA TRP A 288 -6.85 16.02 12.71
C TRP A 288 -7.63 16.01 11.39
N ALA A 289 -6.94 15.77 10.28
CA ALA A 289 -7.51 15.87 8.93
C ALA A 289 -8.10 14.55 8.46
N THR A 290 -7.57 13.41 8.93
CA THR A 290 -8.08 12.09 8.54
C THR A 290 -9.54 11.92 8.95
N GLN A 291 -10.34 11.58 7.95
CA GLN A 291 -11.74 11.21 8.08
C GLN A 291 -11.89 9.71 7.89
N PHE A 292 -12.84 9.11 8.60
CA PHE A 292 -13.09 7.67 8.55
C PHE A 292 -14.45 7.37 7.91
N PRO A 293 -14.58 6.26 7.17
CA PRO A 293 -13.47 5.41 6.72
C PRO A 293 -12.62 6.08 5.63
N PHE A 294 -11.33 5.72 5.55
CA PHE A 294 -10.47 6.05 4.41
C PHE A 294 -10.04 4.77 3.67
N ASP A 295 -9.54 4.90 2.44
CA ASP A 295 -8.99 3.77 1.69
C ASP A 295 -7.69 3.29 2.33
N CYS A 296 -7.67 2.04 2.79
CA CYS A 296 -6.47 1.43 3.33
C CYS A 296 -5.44 1.26 2.21
N PRO A 297 -4.16 1.64 2.46
CA PRO A 297 -3.07 1.06 1.70
C PRO A 297 -3.10 -0.46 1.85
N LEU A 298 -2.94 -1.24 0.77
CA LEU A 298 -3.01 -2.70 0.87
C LEU A 298 -1.95 -3.26 1.84
N SER A 299 -0.80 -2.60 1.98
CA SER A 299 0.26 -2.94 2.94
C SER A 299 -0.17 -2.79 4.42
N SER A 300 -1.23 -2.03 4.67
CA SER A 300 -1.85 -1.90 5.99
C SER A 300 -2.79 -3.04 6.33
N VAL A 301 -3.16 -3.87 5.36
CA VAL A 301 -4.12 -4.98 5.52
C VAL A 301 -3.47 -6.33 5.28
N LEU A 302 -2.62 -6.43 4.26
CA LEU A 302 -1.94 -7.64 3.83
C LEU A 302 -0.42 -7.42 3.72
N ARG A 303 0.33 -8.52 3.80
CA ARG A 303 1.78 -8.58 3.63
C ARG A 303 2.11 -8.58 2.15
N VAL A 304 2.17 -7.38 1.57
CA VAL A 304 2.37 -7.14 0.14
C VAL A 304 3.61 -7.86 -0.43
N LYS A 305 4.71 -7.95 0.34
CA LYS A 305 5.89 -8.71 -0.10
C LYS A 305 5.57 -10.18 -0.43
N ARG A 306 4.70 -10.82 0.36
CA ARG A 306 4.24 -12.20 0.08
C ARG A 306 3.26 -12.24 -1.08
N LEU A 307 2.31 -11.31 -1.13
CA LEU A 307 1.36 -11.21 -2.25
C LEU A 307 2.06 -11.04 -3.59
N HIS A 308 3.16 -10.28 -3.62
CA HIS A 308 3.93 -10.04 -4.83
C HIS A 308 4.60 -11.30 -5.38
N GLN A 309 4.95 -12.26 -4.52
CA GLN A 309 5.52 -13.56 -4.92
C GLN A 309 4.47 -14.49 -5.56
N GLY A 310 3.19 -14.15 -5.47
CA GLY A 310 2.08 -14.98 -5.89
C GLY A 310 1.71 -16.04 -4.84
N VAL A 311 0.42 -16.26 -4.68
CA VAL A 311 -0.14 -17.25 -3.74
C VAL A 311 -0.27 -18.59 -4.47
N SER A 312 0.34 -19.63 -3.93
CA SER A 312 0.28 -20.99 -4.48
C SER A 312 0.21 -22.00 -3.34
N LEU A 313 -0.46 -23.13 -3.58
CA LEU A 313 -0.53 -24.22 -2.60
C LEU A 313 0.60 -25.24 -2.82
N PRO A 314 0.91 -26.07 -1.80
CA PRO A 314 1.86 -27.17 -1.95
C PRO A 314 1.46 -28.15 -3.06
N GLY A 315 2.46 -28.86 -3.63
CA GLY A 315 2.26 -29.81 -4.72
C GLY A 315 1.36 -31.02 -4.42
N SER A 316 0.96 -31.19 -3.15
CA SER A 316 0.02 -32.23 -2.73
C SER A 316 -1.45 -31.79 -2.73
N SER A 317 -1.73 -30.53 -3.08
CA SER A 317 -3.08 -29.97 -3.19
C SER A 317 -3.71 -30.25 -4.56
N GLN A 318 -5.04 -30.20 -4.64
CA GLN A 318 -5.77 -30.32 -5.91
C GLN A 318 -5.46 -29.19 -6.92
N TYR A 319 -4.94 -28.05 -6.44
CA TYR A 319 -4.60 -26.87 -7.25
C TYR A 319 -3.08 -26.68 -7.34
N ALA A 320 -2.32 -27.76 -7.20
CA ALA A 320 -0.88 -27.76 -7.41
C ALA A 320 -0.54 -27.17 -8.79
N GLY A 321 0.40 -26.23 -8.82
CA GLY A 321 0.82 -25.53 -10.05
C GLY A 321 0.06 -24.24 -10.34
N HIS A 322 -1.11 -24.02 -9.73
CA HIS A 322 -1.79 -22.72 -9.84
C HIS A 322 -1.05 -21.67 -9.01
N ARG A 323 -1.01 -20.43 -9.50
CA ARG A 323 -0.38 -19.29 -8.82
C ARG A 323 -1.19 -18.02 -9.03
N VAL A 324 -1.70 -17.46 -7.94
CA VAL A 324 -2.49 -16.23 -7.96
C VAL A 324 -1.60 -15.03 -7.72
N PHE A 325 -1.40 -14.21 -8.75
CA PHE A 325 -0.85 -12.87 -8.59
C PHE A 325 -1.93 -11.86 -8.21
N THR A 326 -1.50 -10.71 -7.70
CA THR A 326 -2.42 -9.63 -7.31
C THR A 326 -2.16 -8.34 -8.08
N ARG A 327 -3.22 -7.53 -8.18
CA ARG A 327 -3.22 -6.15 -8.68
C ARG A 327 -3.97 -5.24 -7.71
N GLU A 328 -3.61 -3.98 -7.67
CA GLU A 328 -4.26 -2.92 -6.92
C GLU A 328 -5.65 -2.57 -7.47
N TYR A 329 -6.48 -1.92 -6.66
CA TYR A 329 -7.82 -1.49 -7.05
C TYR A 329 -7.81 -0.50 -8.23
N SER A 330 -6.74 0.28 -8.37
CA SER A 330 -6.58 1.28 -9.43
C SER A 330 -6.09 0.68 -10.75
N PHE A 331 -5.82 -0.64 -10.81
CA PHE A 331 -5.25 -1.29 -11.99
C PHE A 331 -6.11 -1.05 -13.24
N LEU A 332 -7.42 -1.29 -13.15
CA LEU A 332 -8.34 -1.06 -14.26
C LEU A 332 -8.62 0.44 -14.48
N GLU A 333 -8.33 1.30 -13.51
CA GLU A 333 -8.47 2.76 -13.63
C GLU A 333 -7.24 3.37 -14.34
N ASN A 334 -6.13 2.63 -14.43
CA ASN A 334 -4.91 3.08 -15.06
C ASN A 334 -5.11 3.26 -16.57
N PRO A 335 -4.73 4.42 -17.16
CA PRO A 335 -4.84 4.65 -18.60
C PRO A 335 -4.08 3.67 -19.48
N ARG A 336 -3.09 2.96 -18.93
CA ARG A 336 -2.31 1.93 -19.64
C ARG A 336 -2.98 0.57 -19.65
N ALA A 337 -4.04 0.37 -18.87
CA ALA A 337 -4.84 -0.84 -18.94
C ALA A 337 -5.67 -0.83 -20.24
N PRO A 338 -5.44 -1.78 -21.17
CA PRO A 338 -6.11 -1.78 -22.47
C PRO A 338 -7.64 -1.82 -22.34
N PRO A 339 -8.39 -1.01 -23.11
CA PRO A 339 -9.87 -1.02 -23.09
C PRO A 339 -10.47 -2.41 -23.34
N GLU A 340 -9.79 -3.25 -24.14
CA GLU A 340 -10.22 -4.61 -24.48
C GLU A 340 -10.33 -5.52 -23.25
N LEU A 341 -9.56 -5.25 -22.18
CA LEU A 341 -9.72 -5.97 -20.91
C LEU A 341 -11.11 -5.74 -20.31
N LYS A 342 -11.61 -4.50 -20.37
CA LYS A 342 -12.89 -4.12 -19.79
C LYS A 342 -14.08 -4.55 -20.66
N ALA A 343 -13.87 -4.70 -21.96
CA ALA A 343 -14.90 -5.12 -22.90
C ALA A 343 -15.31 -6.60 -22.72
N SER A 344 -14.40 -7.45 -22.22
CA SER A 344 -14.68 -8.87 -21.95
C SER A 344 -14.95 -9.07 -20.46
N TYR A 345 -16.21 -8.87 -20.07
CA TYR A 345 -16.67 -8.83 -18.68
C TYR A 345 -17.82 -9.81 -18.39
N VAL A 346 -17.66 -10.61 -17.34
CA VAL A 346 -18.73 -11.46 -16.80
C VAL A 346 -18.86 -11.26 -15.29
N GLU A 347 -20.09 -11.06 -14.83
CA GLU A 347 -20.45 -10.99 -13.41
C GLU A 347 -21.12 -12.29 -12.95
N LEU A 348 -20.59 -12.92 -11.90
CA LEU A 348 -21.20 -14.12 -11.29
C LEU A 348 -21.94 -13.75 -10.01
N VAL A 349 -23.27 -13.78 -10.05
CA VAL A 349 -24.11 -13.46 -8.90
C VAL A 349 -24.72 -14.73 -8.29
N PRO A 350 -24.72 -14.88 -6.96
CA PRO A 350 -25.55 -15.89 -6.31
C PRO A 350 -27.01 -15.65 -6.65
N SER A 351 -27.71 -16.70 -7.12
CA SER A 351 -29.14 -16.64 -7.37
C SER A 351 -29.94 -16.37 -6.10
N TRP A 352 -31.09 -15.72 -6.27
CA TRP A 352 -32.08 -15.54 -5.21
C TRP A 352 -32.93 -16.79 -4.99
N HIS A 353 -32.93 -17.72 -5.94
CA HIS A 353 -33.71 -18.95 -5.85
C HIS A 353 -32.98 -19.98 -4.99
N PRO A 354 -33.73 -20.79 -4.20
CA PRO A 354 -33.14 -21.87 -3.42
C PRO A 354 -32.32 -22.80 -4.30
N ARG A 355 -31.10 -23.10 -3.85
CA ARG A 355 -30.24 -24.07 -4.53
C ARG A 355 -30.90 -25.46 -4.50
N PRO A 356 -31.02 -26.17 -5.64
CA PRO A 356 -31.50 -27.55 -5.65
C PRO A 356 -30.58 -28.47 -4.83
N PRO A 357 -31.11 -29.47 -4.11
CA PRO A 357 -30.30 -30.38 -3.31
C PRO A 357 -29.40 -31.26 -4.19
N GLY A 358 -28.21 -31.57 -3.68
CA GLY A 358 -27.23 -32.46 -4.34
C GLY A 358 -26.16 -31.72 -5.15
N LEU A 359 -25.30 -32.52 -5.77
CA LEU A 359 -24.25 -32.06 -6.69
C LEU A 359 -24.88 -31.74 -8.04
N LEU A 360 -24.67 -30.52 -8.52
CA LEU A 360 -25.23 -30.07 -9.80
C LEU A 360 -24.27 -30.38 -10.94
N ARG A 361 -24.83 -30.76 -12.10
CA ARG A 361 -24.04 -30.89 -13.33
C ARG A 361 -23.70 -29.51 -13.90
N PRO A 362 -22.64 -29.37 -14.73
CA PRO A 362 -22.23 -28.07 -15.27
C PRO A 362 -23.33 -27.28 -16.00
N ASP A 363 -24.24 -27.98 -16.70
CA ASP A 363 -25.40 -27.40 -17.40
C ASP A 363 -26.46 -26.82 -16.45
N GLN A 364 -26.42 -27.18 -15.16
CA GLN A 364 -27.39 -26.77 -14.14
C GLN A 364 -26.86 -25.67 -13.22
N LEU A 365 -25.58 -25.28 -13.36
CA LEU A 365 -24.94 -24.31 -12.47
C LEU A 365 -25.38 -22.86 -12.77
N VAL A 366 -25.70 -22.56 -14.03
CA VAL A 366 -26.15 -21.25 -14.48
C VAL A 366 -27.68 -21.27 -14.61
N LEU A 367 -28.36 -20.53 -13.74
CA LEU A 367 -29.81 -20.49 -13.65
C LEU A 367 -30.43 -19.41 -14.55
N SER A 368 -29.72 -18.31 -14.76
CA SER A 368 -30.13 -17.29 -15.75
C SER A 368 -28.93 -16.52 -16.28
N LYS A 369 -29.13 -15.93 -17.46
CA LYS A 369 -28.18 -15.07 -18.15
C LYS A 369 -28.86 -13.74 -18.45
N GLU A 370 -28.25 -12.65 -18.02
CA GLU A 370 -28.74 -11.28 -18.24
C GLU A 370 -27.66 -10.48 -18.96
N GLN A 371 -27.99 -9.85 -20.08
CA GLN A 371 -27.08 -8.92 -20.75
C GLN A 371 -27.07 -7.60 -19.97
N LEU A 372 -25.90 -7.22 -19.45
CA LEU A 372 -25.72 -5.94 -18.79
C LEU A 372 -25.64 -4.84 -19.85
N PRO A 373 -26.39 -3.74 -19.70
CA PRO A 373 -26.31 -2.62 -20.63
C PRO A 373 -24.90 -2.02 -20.60
N ALA A 374 -24.40 -1.60 -21.75
CA ALA A 374 -23.23 -0.74 -21.79
C ALA A 374 -23.57 0.54 -21.05
N ARG A 375 -22.82 0.87 -20.01
CA ARG A 375 -22.99 2.13 -19.30
C ARG A 375 -22.56 3.23 -20.26
N ALA A 376 -23.45 4.14 -20.61
CA ALA A 376 -23.10 5.31 -21.41
C ALA A 376 -21.91 5.99 -20.74
N ALA A 377 -20.78 6.07 -21.44
CA ALA A 377 -19.59 6.75 -20.94
C ALA A 377 -20.04 8.10 -20.41
N ALA A 378 -19.80 8.38 -19.13
CA ALA A 378 -20.00 9.72 -18.61
C ALA A 378 -19.19 10.65 -19.53
N GLY A 379 -19.89 11.52 -20.26
CA GLY A 379 -19.27 12.37 -21.27
C GLY A 379 -18.10 13.15 -20.66
N PRO A 380 -17.14 13.60 -21.48
CA PRO A 380 -16.05 14.43 -20.99
C PRO A 380 -16.64 15.57 -20.18
N LEU A 381 -16.19 15.71 -18.92
CA LEU A 381 -16.51 16.85 -18.09
C LEU A 381 -16.26 18.11 -18.93
N PRO A 382 -17.24 19.03 -19.07
CA PRO A 382 -17.03 20.25 -19.82
C PRO A 382 -15.79 20.95 -19.26
N ALA A 383 -14.89 21.35 -20.15
CA ALA A 383 -13.68 22.08 -19.80
C ALA A 383 -14.10 23.26 -18.90
N ALA A 384 -13.70 23.21 -17.64
CA ALA A 384 -13.98 24.26 -16.67
C ALA A 384 -13.33 25.55 -17.20
N THR A 385 -14.15 26.40 -17.80
CA THR A 385 -13.78 27.78 -18.12
C THR A 385 -13.55 28.45 -16.79
N ALA A 386 -12.31 28.81 -16.51
CA ALA A 386 -11.91 29.45 -15.27
C ALA A 386 -12.53 30.85 -15.16
N THR A 387 -13.73 30.94 -14.59
CA THR A 387 -14.25 32.16 -13.98
C THR A 387 -14.38 31.90 -12.50
N ALA A 388 -13.44 32.48 -11.75
CA ALA A 388 -13.33 32.35 -10.31
C ALA A 388 -14.48 33.09 -9.61
N THR A 389 -15.43 32.32 -9.08
CA THR A 389 -16.23 32.72 -7.91
C THR A 389 -16.16 31.58 -6.91
N HIS A 390 -15.31 31.77 -5.90
CA HIS A 390 -15.04 30.82 -4.82
C HIS A 390 -16.23 30.71 -3.87
N ASP A 391 -17.12 29.75 -4.11
CA ASP A 391 -18.01 29.25 -3.06
C ASP A 391 -17.27 28.15 -2.25
N ARG A 392 -17.30 28.27 -0.92
CA ARG A 392 -16.28 27.77 0.02
C ARG A 392 -16.65 26.50 0.78
N THR A 393 -17.65 25.74 0.33
CA THR A 393 -18.11 24.55 1.06
C THR A 393 -18.22 23.28 0.21
N ALA A 394 -18.00 23.36 -1.10
CA ALA A 394 -18.06 22.20 -1.98
C ALA A 394 -16.70 21.50 -2.04
N ARG A 395 -16.60 20.37 -1.34
CA ARG A 395 -15.53 19.37 -1.53
C ARG A 395 -15.62 18.86 -2.97
N PRO A 396 -14.50 18.62 -3.70
CA PRO A 396 -14.58 17.88 -4.94
C PRO A 396 -15.27 16.54 -4.66
N PRO A 397 -16.27 16.13 -5.47
CA PRO A 397 -16.89 14.82 -5.31
C PRO A 397 -15.78 13.75 -5.41
N PRO A 398 -15.90 12.64 -4.66
CA PRO A 398 -15.02 11.51 -4.93
C PRO A 398 -15.10 11.20 -6.43
N PRO A 399 -13.97 10.88 -7.10
CA PRO A 399 -14.05 10.41 -8.47
C PRO A 399 -15.09 9.29 -8.51
N PRO A 400 -16.05 9.30 -9.46
CA PRO A 400 -16.96 8.19 -9.60
C PRO A 400 -16.11 6.93 -9.68
N SER A 401 -16.47 5.89 -8.93
CA SER A 401 -15.92 4.58 -9.18
C SER A 401 -16.19 4.29 -10.65
N THR A 402 -15.16 4.38 -11.50
CA THR A 402 -15.26 3.97 -12.90
C THR A 402 -15.59 2.49 -12.85
N SER A 403 -16.87 2.21 -13.05
CA SER A 403 -17.46 0.89 -12.89
C SER A 403 -16.80 -0.03 -13.88
N ILE A 404 -16.30 -1.14 -13.37
CA ILE A 404 -15.99 -2.29 -14.20
C ILE A 404 -17.30 -2.65 -14.95
N GLY A 405 -17.29 -2.67 -16.28
CA GLY A 405 -18.48 -2.97 -17.09
C GLY A 405 -18.96 -1.89 -18.08
N ASP A 406 -18.21 -0.81 -18.30
CA ASP A 406 -18.62 0.27 -19.22
C ASP A 406 -18.86 -0.18 -20.68
N GLY A 407 -18.31 -1.33 -21.11
CA GLY A 407 -18.48 -1.90 -22.45
C GLY A 407 -19.73 -2.77 -22.66
N GLY A 408 -20.60 -2.90 -21.66
CA GLY A 408 -21.62 -3.96 -21.62
C GLY A 408 -21.00 -5.30 -21.22
N GLY A 409 -21.80 -6.20 -20.68
CA GLY A 409 -21.27 -7.46 -20.12
C GLY A 409 -22.35 -8.51 -19.93
N LEU A 410 -21.97 -9.66 -19.38
CA LEU A 410 -22.90 -10.76 -19.12
C LEU A 410 -22.98 -11.02 -17.62
N ARG A 411 -24.18 -10.99 -17.05
CA ARG A 411 -24.43 -11.45 -15.68
C ARG A 411 -24.95 -12.88 -15.72
N LEU A 412 -24.34 -13.74 -14.92
CA LEU A 412 -24.75 -15.13 -14.73
C LEU A 412 -25.25 -15.30 -13.30
N ALA A 413 -26.53 -15.62 -13.13
CA ALA A 413 -27.04 -16.04 -11.83
C ALA A 413 -26.75 -17.52 -11.65
N ILE A 414 -26.02 -17.87 -10.60
CA ILE A 414 -25.55 -19.23 -10.35
C ILE A 414 -26.23 -19.86 -9.13
N ALA A 415 -26.32 -21.19 -9.12
CA ALA A 415 -26.90 -21.99 -8.05
C ALA A 415 -25.98 -22.06 -6.80
N ALA A 416 -25.57 -20.90 -6.30
CA ALA A 416 -24.59 -20.75 -5.22
C ALA A 416 -25.18 -21.05 -3.82
N PRO A 417 -24.34 -21.29 -2.80
CA PRO A 417 -22.88 -21.33 -2.86
C PRO A 417 -22.40 -22.63 -3.55
N LEU A 418 -21.37 -22.55 -4.40
CA LEU A 418 -20.82 -23.70 -5.14
C LEU A 418 -19.63 -24.31 -4.40
N SER A 419 -19.45 -25.63 -4.43
CA SER A 419 -18.16 -26.23 -4.05
C SER A 419 -17.10 -25.90 -5.09
N ASP A 420 -15.83 -26.07 -4.77
CA ASP A 420 -14.75 -25.92 -5.74
C ASP A 420 -14.86 -26.91 -6.93
N GLN A 421 -15.39 -28.12 -6.69
CA GLN A 421 -15.67 -29.12 -7.74
C GLN A 421 -16.74 -28.66 -8.74
N GLU A 422 -17.73 -27.88 -8.29
CA GLU A 422 -18.76 -27.30 -9.15
C GLU A 422 -18.30 -26.00 -9.78
N MET A 423 -17.55 -25.20 -9.03
CA MET A 423 -17.02 -23.91 -9.49
C MET A 423 -16.04 -24.11 -10.65
N ARG A 424 -15.14 -25.10 -10.58
CA ARG A 424 -14.13 -25.35 -11.61
C ARG A 424 -14.70 -25.48 -13.02
N PRO A 425 -15.62 -26.41 -13.34
CA PRO A 425 -16.15 -26.55 -14.70
C PRO A 425 -16.92 -25.31 -15.17
N LEU A 426 -17.57 -24.58 -14.26
CA LEU A 426 -18.17 -23.29 -14.58
C LEU A 426 -17.10 -22.28 -15.02
N LEU A 427 -16.01 -22.14 -14.27
CA LEU A 427 -14.93 -21.22 -14.60
C LEU A 427 -14.15 -21.63 -15.85
N ASP A 428 -14.01 -22.92 -16.12
CA ASP A 428 -13.38 -23.45 -17.34
C ASP A 428 -14.18 -23.05 -18.59
N SER A 429 -15.53 -23.01 -18.49
CA SER A 429 -16.39 -22.50 -19.57
C SER A 429 -16.24 -20.99 -19.82
N LEU A 430 -15.65 -20.27 -18.86
CA LEU A 430 -15.42 -18.83 -18.90
C LEU A 430 -13.93 -18.49 -19.08
N ARG A 431 -13.07 -19.44 -19.44
CA ARG A 431 -11.61 -19.23 -19.56
C ARG A 431 -11.21 -18.06 -20.47
N ASP A 432 -12.00 -17.79 -21.51
CA ASP A 432 -11.71 -16.75 -22.50
C ASP A 432 -12.16 -15.35 -22.05
N VAL A 433 -12.95 -15.27 -20.97
CA VAL A 433 -13.37 -13.99 -20.37
C VAL A 433 -12.17 -13.29 -19.74
N ARG A 434 -11.91 -12.02 -20.09
CA ARG A 434 -10.77 -11.26 -19.55
C ARG A 434 -10.99 -10.83 -18.10
N VAL A 435 -12.19 -10.38 -17.74
CA VAL A 435 -12.54 -9.92 -16.39
C VAL A 435 -13.75 -10.69 -15.86
N LEU A 436 -13.52 -11.45 -14.79
CA LEU A 436 -14.59 -12.06 -14.01
C LEU A 436 -14.85 -11.22 -12.76
N HIS A 437 -16.10 -10.94 -12.42
CA HIS A 437 -16.48 -10.18 -11.25
C HIS A 437 -17.36 -10.97 -10.28
N LEU A 438 -17.00 -10.92 -9.00
CA LEU A 438 -17.70 -11.57 -7.89
C LEU A 438 -18.21 -10.50 -6.91
N PRO A 439 -19.44 -10.01 -7.02
CA PRO A 439 -19.96 -9.01 -6.09
C PRO A 439 -20.17 -9.56 -4.67
N ARG A 440 -20.30 -10.88 -4.51
CA ARG A 440 -20.50 -11.54 -3.21
C ARG A 440 -19.70 -12.84 -3.09
N PRO A 441 -18.35 -12.78 -3.01
CA PRO A 441 -17.52 -13.99 -3.07
C PRO A 441 -17.85 -15.02 -1.98
N ALA A 442 -18.16 -14.56 -0.76
CA ALA A 442 -18.54 -15.42 0.36
C ALA A 442 -19.91 -16.13 0.19
N ALA A 443 -20.79 -15.59 -0.65
CA ALA A 443 -22.06 -16.24 -1.00
C ALA A 443 -21.94 -17.09 -2.28
N THR A 444 -20.86 -16.91 -3.05
CA THR A 444 -20.61 -17.62 -4.31
C THR A 444 -19.92 -18.96 -4.10
N LEU A 445 -18.95 -19.06 -3.18
CA LEU A 445 -18.14 -20.26 -2.95
C LEU A 445 -18.39 -20.83 -1.55
N ALA A 446 -18.68 -22.13 -1.46
CA ALA A 446 -18.84 -22.88 -0.22
C ALA A 446 -17.50 -23.28 0.42
N GLY A 447 -16.45 -23.42 -0.40
CA GLY A 447 -15.11 -23.83 0.01
C GLY A 447 -14.58 -24.99 -0.82
N PHE A 448 -13.45 -25.56 -0.39
CA PHE A 448 -12.85 -26.74 -1.01
C PHE A 448 -13.49 -28.02 -0.47
N ALA A 449 -13.86 -28.93 -1.37
CA ALA A 449 -14.41 -30.24 -1.03
C ALA A 449 -13.37 -31.15 -0.37
N ASP A 450 -12.10 -31.06 -0.79
CA ASP A 450 -11.00 -31.76 -0.15
C ASP A 450 -10.53 -31.01 1.11
N GLY A 451 -10.67 -31.66 2.27
CA GLY A 451 -10.28 -31.09 3.56
C GLY A 451 -8.78 -30.79 3.67
N ARG A 452 -7.91 -31.54 2.96
CA ARG A 452 -6.47 -31.29 2.95
C ARG A 452 -6.14 -30.01 2.19
N THR A 453 -6.69 -29.85 0.99
CA THR A 453 -6.58 -28.62 0.19
C THR A 453 -7.12 -27.42 0.97
N ALA A 454 -8.27 -27.57 1.66
CA ALA A 454 -8.83 -26.52 2.50
C ALA A 454 -7.88 -26.09 3.64
N ALA A 455 -7.26 -27.05 4.33
CA ALA A 455 -6.32 -26.77 5.42
C ALA A 455 -5.04 -26.07 4.93
N GLN A 456 -4.48 -26.53 3.81
CA GLN A 456 -3.31 -25.89 3.18
C GLN A 456 -3.63 -24.46 2.72
N TYR A 457 -4.83 -24.27 2.17
CA TYR A 457 -5.30 -22.94 1.79
C TYR A 457 -5.45 -22.00 2.99
N ASP A 458 -6.09 -22.47 4.07
CA ASP A 458 -6.25 -21.69 5.31
C ASP A 458 -4.90 -21.21 5.86
N GLU A 459 -3.91 -22.10 5.90
CA GLU A 459 -2.56 -21.77 6.35
C GLU A 459 -1.93 -20.69 5.47
N GLU A 460 -1.99 -20.84 4.15
CA GLU A 460 -1.40 -19.88 3.21
C GLU A 460 -2.09 -18.51 3.29
N VAL A 461 -3.42 -18.45 3.31
CA VAL A 461 -4.14 -17.16 3.39
C VAL A 461 -3.86 -16.45 4.71
N GLN A 462 -3.83 -17.18 5.83
CA GLN A 462 -3.55 -16.57 7.13
C GLN A 462 -2.11 -16.05 7.24
N ARG A 463 -1.16 -16.55 6.44
CA ARG A 463 0.20 -15.99 6.33
C ARG A 463 0.26 -14.66 5.56
N LEU A 464 -0.77 -14.36 4.75
CA LEU A 464 -0.87 -13.12 3.97
C LEU A 464 -1.33 -11.93 4.80
N VAL A 465 -2.11 -12.16 5.86
CA VAL A 465 -2.62 -11.04 6.66
C VAL A 465 -1.53 -10.36 7.46
N THR A 466 -1.73 -9.07 7.73
CA THR A 466 -0.77 -8.29 8.49
C THR A 466 -1.07 -8.32 9.99
N TYR A 467 -0.15 -7.74 10.75
CA TYR A 467 -0.37 -7.43 12.16
C TYR A 467 -0.82 -6.00 12.30
N TRP A 468 -1.72 -5.79 13.25
CA TRP A 468 -2.13 -4.51 13.77
C TRP A 468 -1.53 -4.29 15.15
N CYS A 469 -1.16 -3.06 15.45
CA CYS A 469 -0.47 -2.72 16.68
C CYS A 469 -1.46 -2.16 17.70
N CYS A 470 -1.40 -2.67 18.93
CA CYS A 470 -2.14 -2.12 20.08
C CYS A 470 -1.19 -2.01 21.28
N THR A 471 -1.27 -0.93 22.05
CA THR A 471 -0.64 -0.86 23.38
C THR A 471 -1.73 -1.21 24.41
N ARG A 472 -1.47 -2.20 25.28
CA ARG A 472 -2.33 -2.44 26.47
C ARG A 472 -2.06 -1.41 27.57
N ASP A 473 -0.81 -0.98 27.68
CA ASP A 473 -0.40 0.02 28.65
C ASP A 473 -0.51 1.42 28.02
N PRO A 474 -1.40 2.31 28.50
CA PRO A 474 -1.50 3.68 28.02
C PRO A 474 -0.27 4.53 28.35
N ALA A 475 0.59 4.10 29.28
CA ALA A 475 1.84 4.77 29.64
C ALA A 475 3.05 4.30 28.80
N ALA A 476 2.95 3.17 28.10
CA ALA A 476 4.03 2.66 27.27
C ALA A 476 4.03 3.31 25.87
N SER A 477 5.12 3.99 25.52
CA SER A 477 5.36 4.50 24.16
C SER A 477 5.76 3.40 23.16
N ASN A 478 6.23 2.25 23.66
CA ASN A 478 6.72 1.13 22.85
C ASN A 478 5.63 0.08 22.62
N MET A 479 5.52 -0.40 21.38
CA MET A 479 4.57 -1.45 20.98
C MET A 479 4.93 -2.80 21.61
N THR A 480 4.23 -3.20 22.67
CA THR A 480 4.47 -4.48 23.36
C THR A 480 3.65 -5.65 22.79
N GLU A 481 2.46 -5.40 22.23
CA GLU A 481 1.55 -6.43 21.72
C GLU A 481 1.19 -6.26 20.24
N ARG A 482 0.90 -7.38 19.58
CA ARG A 482 0.51 -7.46 18.18
C ARG A 482 -0.81 -8.20 18.04
N LEU A 483 -1.77 -7.59 17.36
CA LEU A 483 -2.98 -8.28 16.93
C LEU A 483 -2.76 -8.83 15.53
N GLN A 484 -2.86 -10.14 15.34
CA GLN A 484 -2.90 -10.68 13.99
C GLN A 484 -4.32 -10.55 13.45
N MET A 485 -4.45 -9.97 12.25
CA MET A 485 -5.73 -9.93 11.54
C MET A 485 -6.17 -11.35 11.15
N VAL A 486 -7.46 -11.55 10.91
CA VAL A 486 -8.05 -12.88 10.67
C VAL A 486 -8.78 -12.89 9.34
N ALA A 487 -8.23 -13.61 8.37
CA ALA A 487 -8.89 -13.83 7.07
C ALA A 487 -9.81 -15.05 7.08
N LEU A 488 -9.62 -16.00 7.99
CA LEU A 488 -10.42 -17.22 8.00
C LEU A 488 -11.88 -16.92 8.38
N PRO A 489 -12.86 -17.45 7.61
CA PRO A 489 -14.27 -17.34 7.99
C PRO A 489 -14.53 -18.10 9.29
N ARG A 490 -15.61 -17.74 10.00
CA ARG A 490 -15.93 -18.29 11.34
C ARG A 490 -15.86 -19.82 11.42
N ALA A 491 -16.43 -20.51 10.43
CA ALA A 491 -16.45 -21.98 10.37
C ALA A 491 -15.04 -22.61 10.26
N ARG A 492 -14.02 -21.83 9.89
CA ARG A 492 -12.63 -22.28 9.70
C ARG A 492 -11.69 -21.77 10.78
N GLN A 493 -12.14 -20.95 11.73
CA GLN A 493 -11.26 -20.34 12.74
C GLN A 493 -10.56 -21.35 13.66
N GLY A 494 -11.06 -22.59 13.75
CA GLY A 494 -10.35 -23.68 14.44
C GLY A 494 -9.00 -24.05 13.79
N ALA A 495 -8.75 -23.64 12.55
CA ALA A 495 -7.50 -23.85 11.83
C ALA A 495 -6.50 -22.69 11.98
N LEU A 496 -6.78 -21.69 12.83
CA LEU A 496 -5.84 -20.59 13.05
C LEU A 496 -4.53 -21.09 13.67
N PRO A 497 -3.36 -20.66 13.16
CA PRO A 497 -2.08 -21.10 13.69
C PRO A 497 -1.89 -20.58 15.11
N ALA A 498 -1.16 -21.37 15.91
CA ALA A 498 -0.70 -20.94 17.22
C ALA A 498 0.17 -19.67 17.10
N LEU A 499 0.00 -18.76 18.06
CA LEU A 499 0.70 -17.48 18.09
C LEU A 499 1.82 -17.50 19.14
N ASP A 500 2.79 -16.61 18.98
CA ASP A 500 3.76 -16.34 20.03
C ASP A 500 3.13 -15.58 21.20
N GLU A 501 3.80 -15.53 22.35
CA GLU A 501 3.31 -14.89 23.58
C GLU A 501 2.96 -13.39 23.43
N ARG A 502 3.48 -12.73 22.39
CA ARG A 502 3.29 -11.28 22.15
C ARG A 502 2.25 -11.00 21.07
N THR A 503 1.64 -12.04 20.53
CA THR A 503 0.69 -11.94 19.43
C THR A 503 -0.63 -12.59 19.83
N SER A 504 -1.74 -11.91 19.59
CA SER A 504 -3.07 -12.45 19.86
C SER A 504 -4.01 -12.24 18.67
N TYR A 505 -5.06 -13.05 18.61
CA TYR A 505 -6.19 -12.80 17.72
C TYR A 505 -7.26 -12.02 18.47
N MET A 506 -7.85 -11.03 17.82
CA MET A 506 -9.07 -10.41 18.30
C MET A 506 -10.25 -11.10 17.59
N LEU A 507 -10.73 -12.19 18.20
CA LEU A 507 -11.84 -12.98 17.69
C LEU A 507 -13.20 -12.52 18.25
N GLU A 508 -13.22 -11.69 19.28
CA GLU A 508 -14.44 -11.14 19.86
C GLU A 508 -15.27 -10.44 18.78
N GLN A 509 -16.43 -11.03 18.52
CA GLN A 509 -17.41 -10.52 17.57
C GLN A 509 -18.22 -9.43 18.24
N LEU A 510 -18.63 -8.47 17.41
CA LEU A 510 -19.56 -7.35 17.63
C LEU A 510 -20.93 -7.71 18.23
N ARG A 511 -21.10 -8.76 19.04
CA ARG A 511 -22.37 -9.12 19.69
C ARG A 511 -22.99 -7.96 20.50
N GLU A 512 -22.19 -6.96 20.87
CA GLU A 512 -22.64 -5.78 21.63
C GLU A 512 -22.93 -4.54 20.76
N TRP A 513 -22.76 -4.61 19.42
CA TRP A 513 -22.76 -3.43 18.53
C TRP A 513 -23.81 -3.48 17.41
N TRP A 514 -24.63 -4.53 17.39
CA TRP A 514 -25.86 -4.67 16.60
C TRP A 514 -27.02 -4.84 17.57
#